data_AF-Q6RJQ7-F1
#
_entry.id   AF-Q6RJQ7-F1
#
_cell.length_a   1.000
_cell.length_b   1.000
_cell.length_c   1.000
_cell.angle_alpha   90.00
_cell.angle_beta   90.00
_cell.angle_gamma   90.00
#
_symmetry.space_group_name_H-M   'P 1'
#
loop_
_entity.id
_entity.type
_entity.pdbx_description
1 polymer ?
#
loop_
_entity_poly.entity_id
_entity_poly.type
_entity_poly.pdbx_seq_one_letter_code
_entity_poly.pdbx_strand_id
1 'polypeptide(L)'
;MYHLAIRIWLVVVIVLFGIASGSLMDGTCRGRMGNREIYNKVDRVCEDCVNIFRLPGLEGLCRDRCFYNEWFLLCLKAANREDEIENFRVWISILNA
;
A
#
# COMPACT_ATOMS: atom_id res chain seq x y z
N MET A 1 34.33 7.54 23.73
CA MET A 1 34.77 7.03 22.41
C MET A 1 33.70 6.14 21.75
N TYR A 2 33.04 5.27 22.50
CA TYR A 2 31.93 4.39 22.07
C TYR A 2 30.67 5.12 21.57
N HIS A 3 30.31 6.28 22.13
CA HIS A 3 29.15 7.05 21.65
C HIS A 3 29.29 7.60 20.22
N LEU A 4 30.52 7.93 19.80
CA LEU A 4 30.78 8.40 18.45
C LEU A 4 30.69 7.24 17.45
N ALA A 5 31.22 6.07 17.83
CA ALA A 5 31.11 4.85 17.05
C ALA A 5 29.65 4.40 16.87
N ILE A 6 28.82 4.48 17.91
CA ILE A 6 27.38 4.15 17.84
C ILE A 6 26.64 5.12 16.89
N ARG A 7 26.92 6.43 16.97
CA ARG A 7 26.29 7.41 16.06
C ARG A 7 26.68 7.19 14.61
N ILE A 8 27.97 6.90 14.36
CA ILE A 8 28.45 6.57 13.01
C ILE A 8 27.79 5.28 12.52
N TRP A 9 27.69 4.27 13.36
CA TRP A 9 27.08 3.00 13.02
C TRP A 9 25.58 3.13 12.73
N LEU A 10 24.84 3.93 13.51
CA LEU A 10 23.44 4.24 13.26
C LEU A 10 23.24 4.95 11.92
N VAL A 11 24.08 5.95 11.60
CA VAL A 11 24.00 6.65 10.31
C VAL A 11 24.31 5.71 9.14
N VAL A 12 25.31 4.83 9.28
CA VAL A 12 25.64 3.82 8.27
C VAL A 12 24.50 2.85 8.05
N VAL A 13 23.84 2.36 9.12
CA VAL A 13 22.67 1.48 9.00
C VAL A 13 21.49 2.20 8.33
N ILE A 14 21.21 3.45 8.71
CA ILE A 14 20.14 4.25 8.10
C ILE A 14 20.41 4.50 6.62
N VAL A 15 21.65 4.78 6.23
CA VAL A 15 22.03 4.99 4.82
C VAL A 15 21.98 3.68 4.04
N LEU A 16 22.43 2.56 4.61
CA LEU A 16 22.38 1.25 3.96
C LEU A 16 20.95 0.71 3.79
N PHE A 17 20.05 0.98 4.75
CA PHE A 17 18.63 0.60 4.65
C PHE A 17 17.79 1.61 3.86
N GLY A 18 18.16 2.89 3.85
CA GLY A 18 17.36 3.98 3.28
C GLY A 18 17.45 4.13 1.75
N ILE A 19 18.42 3.49 1.09
CA ILE A 19 18.61 3.62 -0.37
C ILE A 19 17.69 2.68 -1.18
N ALA A 20 16.98 1.75 -0.53
CA ALA A 20 16.10 0.79 -1.22
C ALA A 20 14.67 1.30 -1.52
N SER A 21 14.34 2.56 -1.22
CA SER A 21 13.02 3.14 -1.53
C SER A 21 13.05 3.95 -2.83
N GLY A 22 13.62 3.37 -3.88
CA GLY A 22 13.53 3.90 -5.24
C GLY A 22 12.23 3.47 -5.93
N SER A 23 11.06 3.76 -5.35
CA SER A 23 9.77 3.58 -6.02
C SER A 23 9.07 4.93 -6.20
N LEU A 24 9.67 5.80 -7.00
CA LEU A 24 8.95 6.87 -7.70
C LEU A 24 8.18 6.28 -8.91
N MET A 25 7.52 5.13 -8.71
CA MET A 25 6.45 4.73 -9.60
C MET A 25 5.22 5.45 -9.08
N ASP A 26 4.86 6.48 -9.84
CA ASP A 26 3.63 7.25 -9.76
C ASP A 26 2.54 6.47 -9.00
N GLY A 27 2.14 6.95 -7.81
CA GLY A 27 1.07 6.37 -7.00
C GLY A 27 -0.31 6.45 -7.67
N THR A 28 -0.33 6.60 -8.99
CA THR A 28 -1.49 6.74 -9.85
C THR A 28 -1.66 5.46 -10.65
N CYS A 29 -2.74 4.73 -10.36
CA CYS A 29 -3.21 3.65 -11.22
C CYS A 29 -3.40 4.18 -12.66
N ARG A 30 -2.83 3.51 -13.66
CA ARG A 30 -2.91 3.93 -15.07
C ARG A 30 -4.37 4.06 -15.54
N GLY A 31 -5.23 3.11 -15.15
CA GLY A 31 -6.66 3.10 -15.43
C GLY A 31 -7.52 4.03 -14.56
N ARG A 32 -6.94 4.80 -13.62
CA ARG A 32 -7.72 5.61 -12.66
C ARG A 32 -8.66 6.61 -13.32
N MET A 33 -8.18 7.30 -14.36
CA MET A 33 -8.96 8.36 -15.02
C MET A 33 -10.17 7.80 -15.78
N GLY A 34 -10.02 6.67 -16.47
CA GLY A 34 -11.11 6.01 -17.20
C GLY A 34 -12.08 5.25 -16.29
N ASN A 35 -11.60 4.80 -15.12
CA ASN A 35 -12.31 3.85 -14.29
C ASN A 35 -12.45 4.34 -12.83
N ARG A 36 -12.79 5.63 -12.68
CA ARG A 36 -12.89 6.29 -11.37
C ARG A 36 -13.90 5.65 -10.41
N GLU A 37 -15.01 5.11 -10.93
CA GLU A 37 -15.97 4.37 -10.11
C GLU A 37 -15.35 3.08 -9.54
N ILE A 38 -14.60 2.34 -10.36
CA ILE A 38 -13.90 1.13 -9.94
C ILE A 38 -12.83 1.48 -8.90
N TYR A 39 -12.04 2.52 -9.17
CA TYR A 39 -11.05 3.02 -8.21
C TYR A 39 -11.70 3.31 -6.85
N ASN A 40 -12.82 4.03 -6.81
CA ASN A 40 -13.50 4.36 -5.56
C ASN A 40 -14.04 3.12 -4.82
N LYS A 41 -14.46 2.06 -5.54
CA LYS A 41 -14.89 0.81 -4.90
C LYS A 41 -13.73 0.10 -4.21
N VAL A 42 -12.57 0.04 -4.87
CA VAL A 42 -11.36 -0.56 -4.32
C VAL A 42 -10.81 0.29 -3.16
N ASP A 43 -10.87 1.61 -3.29
CA ASP A 43 -10.36 2.55 -2.29
C ASP A 43 -11.12 2.50 -0.95
N ARG A 44 -12.45 2.33 -0.98
CA ARG A 44 -13.24 2.19 0.25
C ARG A 44 -12.82 1.01 1.12
N VAL A 45 -12.34 -0.08 0.52
CA VAL A 45 -11.82 -1.23 1.29
C VAL A 45 -10.62 -0.80 2.14
N CYS A 46 -9.74 0.06 1.60
CA CYS A 46 -8.61 0.60 2.34
C CYS A 46 -9.07 1.54 3.46
N GLU A 47 -10.08 2.39 3.21
CA GLU A 47 -10.64 3.28 4.25
C GLU A 47 -11.27 2.47 5.40
N ASP A 48 -12.09 1.48 5.08
CA ASP A 48 -12.73 0.59 6.06
C ASP A 48 -11.67 -0.17 6.89
N CYS A 49 -10.64 -0.68 6.23
CA CYS A 49 -9.53 -1.39 6.86
C CYS A 49 -8.74 -0.53 7.85
N VAL A 50 -8.46 0.72 7.49
CA VAL A 50 -7.76 1.67 8.38
C VAL A 50 -8.60 1.96 9.62
N ASN A 51 -9.92 2.05 9.47
CA ASN A 51 -10.84 2.23 10.60
C ASN A 51 -10.86 1.01 11.54
N ILE A 52 -10.69 -0.20 11.00
CA ILE A 52 -10.63 -1.45 11.78
C ILE A 52 -9.32 -1.57 12.55
N PHE A 53 -8.18 -1.45 11.87
CA PHE A 53 -6.86 -1.64 12.50
C PHE A 53 -6.35 -0.41 13.26
N ARG A 54 -6.85 0.78 12.94
CA ARG A 54 -6.40 2.07 13.47
C ARG A 54 -4.88 2.28 13.37
N LEU A 55 -4.28 1.74 12.32
CA LEU A 55 -2.84 1.80 12.08
C LEU A 55 -2.50 2.99 11.16
N PRO A 56 -1.71 3.98 11.63
CA PRO A 56 -1.30 5.10 10.79
C PRO A 56 -0.44 4.62 9.62
N GLY A 57 -0.69 5.13 8.42
CA GLY A 57 0.05 4.77 7.20
C GLY A 57 -0.46 3.52 6.48
N LEU A 58 -1.36 2.74 7.07
CA LEU A 58 -1.96 1.57 6.43
C LEU A 58 -2.73 1.92 5.16
N GLU A 59 -3.35 3.10 5.11
CA GLU A 59 -4.06 3.60 3.93
C GLU A 59 -3.14 3.69 2.71
N GLY A 60 -1.92 4.22 2.92
CA GLY A 60 -0.90 4.33 1.88
C GLY A 60 -0.38 2.95 1.45
N LEU A 61 -0.13 2.06 2.41
CA LEU A 61 0.30 0.68 2.15
C LEU A 61 -0.76 -0.11 1.37
N CYS A 62 -2.04 0.10 1.68
CA CYS A 62 -3.16 -0.55 0.99
C CYS A 62 -3.30 -0.07 -0.46
N ARG A 63 -3.13 1.24 -0.69
CA ARG A 63 -3.15 1.84 -2.05
C ARG A 63 -1.89 1.60 -2.86
N ASP A 64 -0.81 1.16 -2.21
CA ASP A 64 0.50 0.98 -2.84
C ASP A 64 0.42 0.05 -4.07
N ARG A 65 1.24 0.33 -5.08
CA ARG A 65 1.26 -0.42 -6.34
C ARG A 65 -0.14 -0.63 -6.93
N CYS A 66 -0.99 0.41 -6.85
CA CYS A 66 -2.37 0.37 -7.34
C CYS A 66 -3.15 -0.84 -6.78
N PHE A 67 -3.15 -0.99 -5.45
CA PHE A 67 -3.81 -2.08 -4.73
C PHE A 67 -3.28 -3.50 -5.05
N TYR A 68 -2.22 -3.63 -5.85
CA TYR A 68 -1.57 -4.90 -6.16
C TYR A 68 -0.50 -5.23 -5.11
N ASN A 69 -0.97 -5.50 -3.89
CA ASN A 69 -0.12 -5.81 -2.74
C ASN A 69 -0.85 -6.71 -1.74
N GLU A 70 -0.12 -7.27 -0.78
CA GLU A 70 -0.68 -8.14 0.26
C GLU A 70 -1.52 -7.39 1.32
N TRP A 71 -1.25 -6.10 1.53
CA TRP A 71 -2.02 -5.26 2.45
C TRP A 71 -3.48 -5.12 2.01
N PHE A 72 -3.72 -5.02 0.71
CA PHE A 72 -5.08 -4.98 0.18
C PHE A 72 -5.85 -6.29 0.47
N LEU A 73 -5.19 -7.45 0.33
CA LEU A 73 -5.79 -8.75 0.67
C LEU A 73 -6.09 -8.86 2.18
N LEU A 74 -5.17 -8.40 3.02
CA LEU A 74 -5.39 -8.31 4.47
C LEU A 74 -6.60 -7.43 4.78
N CYS A 75 -6.73 -6.30 4.08
CA CYS A 75 -7.84 -5.37 4.24
C CYS A 75 -9.19 -5.94 3.80
N LEU A 76 -9.24 -6.67 2.69
CA LEU A 76 -10.46 -7.39 2.27
C LEU A 76 -10.92 -8.39 3.33
N LYS A 77 -9.96 -9.12 3.93
CA LYS A 77 -10.25 -10.07 4.99
C LYS A 77 -10.76 -9.38 6.25
N ALA A 78 -10.11 -8.30 6.66
CA ALA A 78 -10.53 -7.52 7.83
C ALA A 78 -11.92 -6.90 7.64
N ALA A 79 -12.23 -6.45 6.43
CA ALA A 79 -13.53 -5.90 6.05
C ALA A 79 -14.61 -6.98 5.82
N ASN A 80 -14.30 -8.27 6.02
CA ASN A 80 -15.21 -9.40 5.79
C ASN A 80 -15.81 -9.43 4.37
N ARG A 81 -14.96 -9.16 3.36
CA ARG A 81 -15.29 -9.21 1.91
C ARG A 81 -14.43 -10.22 1.15
N GLU A 82 -14.04 -11.28 1.83
CA GLU A 82 -13.17 -12.32 1.25
C GLU A 82 -13.86 -13.13 0.15
N ASP A 83 -15.20 -13.19 0.16
CA ASP A 83 -16.02 -13.75 -0.90
C ASP A 83 -15.96 -12.96 -2.22
N GLU A 84 -15.65 -11.66 -2.15
CA GLU A 84 -15.58 -10.78 -3.31
C GLU A 84 -14.16 -10.69 -3.94
N ILE A 85 -13.18 -11.45 -3.42
CA ILE A 85 -11.76 -11.34 -3.84
C ILE A 85 -11.59 -11.46 -5.36
N GLU A 86 -12.34 -12.35 -6.03
CA GLU A 86 -12.23 -12.52 -7.47
C GLU A 86 -12.70 -11.29 -8.25
N ASN A 87 -13.78 -10.64 -7.80
CA ASN A 87 -14.27 -9.38 -8.38
C ASN A 87 -13.24 -8.27 -8.21
N PHE A 88 -12.67 -8.15 -7.00
CA PHE A 88 -11.63 -7.16 -6.72
C PHE A 88 -10.36 -7.39 -7.54
N ARG A 89 -9.96 -8.64 -7.79
CA ARG A 89 -8.82 -8.95 -8.68
C ARG A 89 -9.05 -8.44 -10.10
N VAL A 90 -10.24 -8.64 -10.65
CA VAL A 90 -10.60 -8.14 -11.98
C VAL A 90 -10.55 -6.61 -12.01
N TRP A 91 -11.12 -5.95 -11.01
CA TRP A 91 -11.09 -4.50 -10.88
C TRP A 91 -9.68 -3.93 -10.78
N ILE A 92 -8.82 -4.54 -9.96
CA ILE A 92 -7.42 -4.14 -9.84
C ILE A 92 -6.68 -4.34 -11.16
N SER A 93 -6.94 -5.44 -11.88
CA SER A 93 -6.35 -5.67 -13.20
C SER A 93 -6.76 -4.59 -14.21
N ILE A 94 -8.01 -4.15 -14.19
CA ILE A 94 -8.51 -3.07 -15.06
C ILE A 94 -7.82 -1.74 -14.71
N LEU A 95 -7.60 -1.45 -13.43
CA LEU A 95 -6.93 -0.23 -12.98
C LEU A 95 -5.43 -0.21 -13.32
N ASN A 96 -4.82 -1.37 -13.50
CA ASN A 96 -3.40 -1.54 -13.83
C ASN A 96 -3.11 -1.74 -15.34
N ALA A 97 -4.16 -1.83 -16.17
CA ALA A 97 -4.03 -1.98 -17.63
C ALA A 97 -3.36 -0.75 -18.27
#